data_AF-A0A442MRU9-F1
#
_entry.id   AF-A0A442MRU9-F1
#
_cell.length_a   1.000
_cell.length_b   1.000
_cell.length_c   1.000
_cell.angle_alpha   90.00
_cell.angle_beta   90.00
_cell.angle_gamma   90.00
#
_symmetry.space_group_name_H-M   'P 1'
#
loop_
_entity.id
_entity.type
_entity.pdbx_description
1 polymer ?
#
loop_
_entity_poly.entity_id
_entity_poly.type
_entity_poly.pdbx_seq_one_letter_code
_entity_poly.pdbx_strand_id
1 'polypeptide(L)'
;MAEGHAKPSGPDLVEGIALSDLADGAKLLGHCGDEPVLLVRRGAEIFAIGATCTHYGGPLVDGLVVEDTVRCPWHHACFDLRTGEALRAPAFSPLACWSVEQRDDRIVVGEKRKRTVSKPSTGGSGQAPEKIVIVGGGAAGFAAAETLRREHYQGSLVMLSNDEAPPVDRPNLSKDYLAGKAPEDWIPLRRESFYSKNDIDLRLNADVASIDARSGEVVLADGNRIPYDRLLLATGAEPVRLTIQGADQPHVHTLRSFADCKAIIERATTARRAVVLGASFIGLEVAAALRSRAIEVHVVAPEKRPMERIMGPQMADFIRALHEENGVVFHLEDTASSIDGSEVKLSGGDILAADLVVAGIGVRPRTGLAETAGLTLDHGVVVNAFLETSAPGIFAAGDIARWPDPHSGENIRVEHWVVAERQGRTAALNMLGHREKFVAVPFFWSQHYDVPINYVGYAAQWDEIAIDGDIMAKDCLLRFKREGRTLAVASIFRDIESLGAELEMERQIT
;
A
#
# COMPACT_ATOMS: atom_id res chain seq x y z
N MET A 1 24.06 -17.91 -9.47
CA MET A 1 25.50 -17.59 -9.29
C MET A 1 25.76 -17.59 -7.81
N ALA A 2 26.90 -18.12 -7.36
CA ALA A 2 27.21 -18.40 -5.96
C ALA A 2 26.88 -17.21 -5.04
N GLU A 3 25.97 -17.43 -4.08
CA GLU A 3 25.70 -16.52 -2.96
C GLU A 3 26.99 -16.44 -2.14
N GLY A 4 27.80 -15.43 -2.39
CA GLY A 4 28.84 -15.05 -1.45
C GLY A 4 28.14 -14.58 -0.19
N HIS A 5 28.25 -15.33 0.91
CA HIS A 5 27.85 -14.88 2.24
C HIS A 5 28.58 -13.57 2.53
N ALA A 6 27.89 -12.45 2.35
CA ALA A 6 28.38 -11.15 2.78
C ALA A 6 28.63 -11.26 4.29
N LYS A 7 29.79 -10.78 4.74
CA LYS A 7 30.10 -10.75 6.17
C LYS A 7 28.96 -10.03 6.90
N PRO A 8 28.46 -10.56 8.03
CA PRO A 8 27.49 -9.86 8.85
C PRO A 8 27.99 -8.45 9.18
N SER A 9 27.10 -7.45 9.08
CA SER A 9 27.43 -6.06 9.39
C SER A 9 27.29 -5.80 10.90
N GLY A 10 28.16 -4.95 11.44
CA GLY A 10 28.17 -4.58 12.86
C GLY A 10 28.88 -5.61 13.76
N PRO A 11 28.81 -5.41 15.09
CA PRO A 11 29.44 -6.30 16.06
C PRO A 11 28.66 -7.62 16.24
N ASP A 12 29.38 -8.66 16.65
CA ASP A 12 28.77 -9.91 17.11
C ASP A 12 28.14 -9.69 18.49
N LEU A 13 26.82 -9.74 18.53
CA LEU A 13 26.06 -9.43 19.74
C LEU A 13 26.04 -10.60 20.73
N VAL A 14 26.45 -11.81 20.32
CA VAL A 14 26.61 -12.97 21.21
C VAL A 14 27.87 -12.84 22.06
N GLU A 15 28.94 -12.27 21.50
CA GLU A 15 30.15 -11.90 22.25
C GLU A 15 29.94 -10.64 23.12
N GLY A 16 28.88 -9.90 22.80
CA GLY A 16 28.41 -8.72 23.51
C GLY A 16 29.15 -7.43 23.16
N ILE A 17 28.50 -6.31 23.46
CA ILE A 17 29.03 -4.95 23.25
C ILE A 17 29.08 -4.19 24.58
N ALA A 18 29.83 -3.10 24.65
CA ALA A 18 29.80 -2.26 25.85
C ALA A 18 28.46 -1.52 25.93
N LEU A 19 27.91 -1.36 27.13
CA LEU A 19 26.68 -0.59 27.36
C LEU A 19 26.82 0.87 26.90
N SER A 20 28.05 1.41 26.95
CA SER A 20 28.38 2.75 26.43
C SER A 20 28.23 2.89 24.92
N ASP A 21 28.28 1.78 24.18
CA ASP A 21 28.15 1.77 22.71
C ASP A 21 26.68 1.92 22.27
N LEU A 22 25.74 1.75 23.20
CA LEU A 22 24.31 1.93 22.98
C LEU A 22 23.74 2.96 23.97
N ALA A 23 23.79 4.23 23.57
CA ALA A 23 23.17 5.32 24.31
C ALA A 23 21.65 5.14 24.43
N ASP A 24 21.03 5.82 25.40
CA ASP A 24 19.57 5.79 25.54
C ASP A 24 18.88 6.41 24.30
N GLY A 25 17.82 5.76 23.82
CA GLY A 25 17.13 6.10 22.57
C GLY A 25 17.89 5.74 21.29
N ALA A 26 19.12 5.24 21.40
CA ALA A 26 19.92 4.86 20.24
C ALA A 26 19.51 3.50 19.68
N LYS A 27 19.89 3.30 18.42
CA LYS A 27 19.75 2.07 17.66
C LYS A 27 21.15 1.59 17.27
N LEU A 28 21.38 0.29 17.29
CA LEU A 28 22.63 -0.30 16.82
C LEU A 28 22.34 -1.55 15.98
N LEU A 29 22.93 -1.60 14.79
CA LEU A 29 22.92 -2.80 13.95
C LEU A 29 24.09 -3.69 14.35
N GLY A 30 23.80 -4.95 14.66
CA GLY A 30 24.78 -6.01 14.82
C GLY A 30 24.25 -7.32 14.27
N HIS A 31 24.81 -8.44 14.71
CA HIS A 31 24.39 -9.75 14.24
C HIS A 31 24.44 -10.83 15.34
N CYS A 32 23.68 -11.90 15.14
CA CYS A 32 23.75 -13.14 15.92
C CYS A 32 23.93 -14.30 14.94
N GLY A 33 25.15 -14.83 14.83
CA GLY A 33 25.51 -15.67 13.69
C GLY A 33 25.40 -14.87 12.38
N ASP A 34 24.67 -15.41 11.41
CA ASP A 34 24.41 -14.74 10.11
C ASP A 34 23.15 -13.86 10.12
N GLU A 35 22.41 -13.82 11.22
CA GLU A 35 21.16 -13.06 11.31
C GLU A 35 21.41 -11.61 11.74
N PRO A 36 20.98 -10.60 10.96
CA PRO A 36 21.12 -9.21 11.35
C PRO A 36 20.10 -8.84 12.44
N VAL A 37 20.58 -8.21 13.51
CA VAL A 37 19.81 -7.87 14.71
C VAL A 37 19.94 -6.38 15.00
N LEU A 38 18.81 -5.75 15.27
CA LEU A 38 18.72 -4.37 15.72
C LEU A 38 18.60 -4.35 17.25
N LEU A 39 19.55 -3.71 17.90
CA LEU A 39 19.45 -3.30 19.30
C LEU A 39 18.80 -1.93 19.41
N VAL A 40 17.85 -1.81 20.34
CA VAL A 40 17.22 -0.54 20.70
C VAL A 40 17.23 -0.41 22.21
N ARG A 41 17.75 0.71 22.73
CA ARG A 41 17.71 1.02 24.17
C ARG A 41 16.64 2.05 24.47
N ARG A 42 15.82 1.78 25.49
CA ARG A 42 14.80 2.69 26.02
C ARG A 42 14.87 2.70 27.55
N GLY A 43 15.43 3.77 28.10
CA GLY A 43 15.73 3.88 29.51
C GLY A 43 16.62 2.73 29.98
N ALA A 44 16.07 1.92 30.89
CA ALA A 44 16.75 0.74 31.43
C ALA A 44 16.54 -0.54 30.58
N GLU A 45 15.62 -0.52 29.63
CA GLU A 45 15.32 -1.69 28.81
C GLU A 45 16.12 -1.69 27.50
N ILE A 46 16.50 -2.89 27.07
CA ILE A 46 17.19 -3.12 25.81
C ILE A 46 16.46 -4.22 25.06
N PHE A 47 16.10 -3.91 23.82
CA PHE A 47 15.40 -4.81 22.92
C PHE A 47 16.36 -5.30 21.83
N ALA A 48 16.22 -6.57 21.46
CA ALA A 48 16.91 -7.17 20.33
C ALA A 48 15.87 -7.78 19.39
N ILE A 49 15.73 -7.20 18.20
CA ILE A 49 14.74 -7.59 17.18
C ILE A 49 15.40 -7.74 15.81
N GLY A 50 14.68 -8.35 14.86
CA GLY A 50 15.20 -8.51 13.50
C GLY A 50 15.48 -7.14 12.89
N ALA A 51 16.62 -6.97 12.22
CA ALA A 51 17.03 -5.66 11.72
C ALA A 51 16.32 -5.21 10.44
N THR A 52 15.51 -6.08 9.85
CA THR A 52 14.98 -5.92 8.50
C THR A 52 13.47 -6.04 8.51
N CYS A 53 12.79 -5.04 7.93
CA CYS A 53 11.33 -5.02 7.83
C CYS A 53 10.83 -6.21 7.00
N THR A 54 9.82 -6.92 7.52
CA THR A 54 9.26 -8.12 6.88
C THR A 54 8.36 -7.85 5.67
N HIS A 55 8.14 -6.58 5.31
CA HIS A 55 7.45 -6.19 4.07
C HIS A 55 8.39 -6.32 2.87
N TYR A 56 9.24 -5.32 2.62
CA TYR A 56 10.20 -5.29 1.51
C TYR A 56 11.67 -5.19 1.96
N GLY A 57 11.98 -5.59 3.18
CA GLY A 57 13.37 -5.63 3.61
C GLY A 57 13.99 -4.29 4.03
N GLY A 58 13.17 -3.28 4.33
CA GLY A 58 13.67 -1.97 4.78
C GLY A 58 14.53 -2.05 6.04
N PRO A 59 15.66 -1.32 6.12
CA PRO A 59 16.59 -1.37 7.24
C PRO A 59 16.01 -0.66 8.46
N LEU A 60 15.63 -1.40 9.50
CA LEU A 60 14.97 -0.82 10.68
C LEU A 60 15.92 0.03 11.53
N VAL A 61 17.24 -0.12 11.36
CA VAL A 61 18.23 0.76 11.99
C VAL A 61 18.14 2.20 11.47
N ASP A 62 17.64 2.41 10.25
CA ASP A 62 17.37 3.74 9.69
C ASP A 62 15.93 4.20 9.98
N GLY A 63 15.18 3.41 10.76
CA GLY A 63 13.81 3.70 11.14
C GLY A 63 13.66 4.63 12.34
N LEU A 64 12.41 5.04 12.59
CA LEU A 64 12.05 5.88 13.73
C LEU A 64 11.57 5.01 14.90
N VAL A 65 12.19 5.17 16.07
CA VAL A 65 11.71 4.55 17.31
C VAL A 65 10.74 5.51 17.99
N VAL A 66 9.53 5.02 18.26
CA VAL A 66 8.47 5.78 18.95
C VAL A 66 7.97 4.91 20.09
N GLU A 67 8.17 5.34 21.34
CA GLU A 67 7.83 4.52 22.51
C GLU A 67 8.42 3.09 22.38
N ASP A 68 7.64 2.06 22.60
CA ASP A 68 8.10 0.67 22.51
C ASP A 68 7.95 0.10 21.08
N THR A 69 8.01 0.96 20.05
CA THR A 69 7.84 0.56 18.65
C THR A 69 8.96 1.09 17.74
N VAL A 70 9.15 0.43 16.60
CA VAL A 70 10.00 0.91 15.50
C VAL A 70 9.20 0.98 14.20
N ARG A 71 9.31 2.11 13.50
CA ARG A 71 8.73 2.33 12.17
C ARG A 71 9.79 2.16 11.09
N CYS A 72 9.44 1.37 10.07
CA CYS A 72 10.25 1.15 8.89
C CYS A 72 10.42 2.45 8.10
N PRO A 73 11.65 2.81 7.68
CA PRO A 73 11.91 4.05 6.93
C PRO A 73 11.23 4.09 5.57
N TRP A 74 11.13 2.95 4.87
CA TRP A 74 10.68 2.95 3.48
C TRP A 74 9.16 3.02 3.32
N HIS A 75 8.43 2.24 4.12
CA HIS A 75 6.99 2.04 3.89
C HIS A 75 6.14 2.19 5.16
N HIS A 76 6.72 2.74 6.24
CA HIS A 76 6.00 3.11 7.46
C HIS A 76 5.27 1.93 8.16
N ALA A 77 5.68 0.69 7.88
CA ALA A 77 5.32 -0.47 8.69
C ALA A 77 5.82 -0.27 10.12
N CYS A 78 5.07 -0.73 11.11
CA CYS A 78 5.40 -0.53 12.52
C CYS A 78 5.45 -1.85 13.26
N PHE A 79 6.46 -2.01 14.12
CA PHE A 79 6.68 -3.23 14.90
C PHE A 79 6.83 -2.93 16.39
N ASP A 80 6.30 -3.81 17.22
CA ASP A 80 6.50 -3.79 18.66
C ASP A 80 7.93 -4.28 19.00
N LEU A 81 8.71 -3.50 19.76
CA LEU A 81 10.10 -3.83 20.09
C LEU A 81 10.23 -5.05 21.03
N ARG A 82 9.18 -5.35 21.80
CA ARG A 82 9.22 -6.40 22.82
C ARG A 82 8.83 -7.77 22.28
N THR A 83 7.85 -7.79 21.40
CA THR A 83 7.20 -8.99 20.86
C THR A 83 7.52 -9.21 19.38
N GLY A 84 7.98 -8.18 18.68
CA GLY A 84 8.23 -8.20 17.24
C GLY A 84 6.94 -8.09 16.41
N GLU A 85 5.78 -7.97 17.04
CA GLU A 85 4.49 -8.01 16.34
C GLU A 85 4.35 -6.88 15.31
N ALA A 86 3.78 -7.19 14.15
CA ALA A 86 3.54 -6.21 13.09
C ALA A 86 2.28 -5.38 13.38
N LEU A 87 2.48 -4.27 14.10
CA LEU A 87 1.41 -3.39 14.58
C LEU A 87 0.75 -2.57 13.46
N ARG A 88 1.47 -2.26 12.38
CA ARG A 88 0.89 -1.50 11.25
C ARG A 88 1.31 -2.07 9.90
N ALA A 89 0.33 -2.17 9.01
CA ALA A 89 0.55 -2.45 7.60
C ALA A 89 1.48 -1.38 6.98
N PRO A 90 2.29 -1.73 5.96
CA PRO A 90 2.16 -2.94 5.11
C PRO A 90 2.85 -4.22 5.61
N ALA A 91 3.43 -4.24 6.80
CA ALA A 91 3.92 -5.48 7.39
C ALA A 91 2.80 -6.29 8.06
N PHE A 92 2.82 -7.60 7.80
CA PHE A 92 1.92 -8.59 8.43
C PHE A 92 2.67 -9.70 9.17
N SER A 93 3.93 -9.96 8.79
CA SER A 93 4.74 -10.96 9.47
C SER A 93 5.51 -10.29 10.63
N PRO A 94 5.54 -10.88 11.83
CA PRO A 94 6.30 -10.32 12.93
C PRO A 94 7.81 -10.45 12.70
N LEU A 95 8.58 -9.62 13.40
CA LEU A 95 10.02 -9.76 13.55
C LEU A 95 10.35 -10.86 14.55
N ALA A 96 11.51 -11.48 14.38
CA ALA A 96 12.08 -12.29 15.45
C ALA A 96 12.58 -11.38 16.59
N CYS A 97 12.59 -11.92 17.81
CA CYS A 97 13.13 -11.26 19.00
C CYS A 97 14.12 -12.19 19.69
N TRP A 98 15.11 -11.62 20.37
CA TRP A 98 16.11 -12.36 21.14
C TRP A 98 16.06 -11.98 22.62
N SER A 99 16.56 -12.88 23.49
CA SER A 99 16.83 -12.50 24.88
C SER A 99 18.01 -11.55 24.93
N VAL A 100 17.94 -10.56 25.82
CA VAL A 100 19.04 -9.64 26.10
C VAL A 100 19.39 -9.78 27.57
N GLU A 101 20.67 -10.02 27.85
CA GLU A 101 21.22 -10.01 29.20
C GLU A 101 22.19 -8.85 29.34
N GLN A 102 22.03 -8.08 30.40
CA GLN A 102 23.04 -7.13 30.82
C GLN A 102 23.91 -7.78 31.90
N ARG A 103 25.21 -7.93 31.62
CA ARG A 103 26.20 -8.46 32.56
C ARG A 103 27.27 -7.38 32.75
N ASP A 104 27.35 -6.83 33.96
CA ASP A 104 28.18 -5.67 34.27
C ASP A 104 27.87 -4.50 33.30
N ASP A 105 28.90 -3.96 32.63
CA ASP A 105 28.80 -2.91 31.60
C ASP A 105 28.71 -3.48 30.16
N ARG A 106 28.23 -4.72 29.99
CA ARG A 106 28.06 -5.36 28.68
C ARG A 106 26.63 -5.77 28.40
N ILE A 107 26.23 -5.61 27.14
CA ILE A 107 24.99 -6.10 26.57
C ILE A 107 25.32 -7.36 25.79
N VAL A 108 24.67 -8.48 26.12
CA VAL A 108 24.81 -9.76 25.43
C VAL A 108 23.46 -10.21 24.89
N VAL A 109 23.39 -10.53 23.60
CA VAL A 109 22.20 -11.10 22.97
C VAL A 109 22.29 -12.62 23.00
N GLY A 110 21.28 -13.25 23.60
CA GLY A 110 21.19 -14.69 23.77
C GLY A 110 20.33 -15.36 22.71
N GLU A 111 19.54 -16.36 23.10
CA GLU A 111 18.74 -17.15 22.18
C GLU A 111 17.54 -16.40 21.61
N LYS A 112 17.14 -16.79 20.38
CA LYS A 112 15.89 -16.32 19.77
C LYS A 112 14.70 -16.76 20.63
N ARG A 113 13.87 -15.81 21.03
CA ARG A 113 12.68 -16.06 21.85
C ARG A 113 11.63 -16.80 21.03
N LYS A 114 11.00 -17.80 21.66
CA LYS A 114 9.78 -18.40 21.11
C LYS A 114 8.69 -17.34 21.11
N ARG A 115 8.02 -17.18 19.98
CA ARG A 115 6.88 -16.26 19.86
C ARG A 115 5.79 -16.68 20.84
N THR A 116 5.52 -15.82 21.82
CA THR A 116 4.29 -15.90 22.62
C THR A 116 3.15 -15.39 21.76
N VAL A 117 2.25 -16.29 21.36
CA VAL A 117 1.02 -15.90 20.68
C VAL A 117 0.23 -15.01 21.63
N SER A 118 -0.14 -13.80 21.19
CA SER A 118 -1.00 -12.91 21.95
C SER A 118 -2.30 -13.62 22.28
N LYS A 119 -2.76 -13.51 23.54
CA LYS A 119 -4.10 -13.98 23.90
C LYS A 119 -5.13 -13.17 23.09
N PRO A 120 -6.27 -13.78 22.71
CA PRO A 120 -7.35 -13.04 22.08
C PRO A 120 -7.67 -11.82 22.93
N SER A 121 -7.67 -10.63 22.33
CA SER A 121 -8.18 -9.46 23.03
C SER A 121 -9.66 -9.74 23.31
N THR A 122 -10.09 -9.65 24.57
CA THR A 122 -11.51 -9.79 24.91
C THR A 122 -12.24 -8.52 24.49
N GLY A 123 -12.46 -8.35 23.19
CA GLY A 123 -13.19 -7.23 22.61
C GLY A 123 -14.70 -7.47 22.65
N GLY A 124 -15.39 -6.73 23.53
CA GLY A 124 -16.85 -6.61 23.55
C GLY A 124 -17.61 -7.68 24.33
N SER A 125 -18.57 -7.26 25.15
CA SER A 125 -19.52 -8.11 25.90
C SER A 125 -20.63 -8.73 25.03
N GLY A 126 -20.52 -8.61 23.70
CA GLY A 126 -21.48 -9.14 22.73
C GLY A 126 -21.11 -10.55 22.26
N GLN A 127 -22.10 -11.30 21.78
CA GLN A 127 -21.85 -12.59 21.14
C GLN A 127 -21.02 -12.36 19.87
N ALA A 128 -19.88 -13.06 19.75
CA ALA A 128 -19.03 -12.99 18.56
C ALA A 128 -19.81 -13.44 17.31
N PRO A 129 -19.61 -12.79 16.14
CA PRO A 129 -20.30 -13.18 14.91
C PRO A 129 -19.93 -14.61 14.50
N GLU A 130 -20.87 -15.43 14.06
CA GLU A 130 -20.58 -16.79 13.60
C GLU A 130 -20.12 -16.80 12.13
N LYS A 131 -20.53 -15.81 11.34
CA LYS A 131 -20.27 -15.72 9.90
C LYS A 131 -19.79 -14.33 9.48
N ILE A 132 -18.61 -14.28 8.88
CA ILE A 132 -18.06 -13.09 8.26
C ILE A 132 -17.87 -13.33 6.75
N VAL A 133 -18.34 -12.37 5.94
CA VAL A 133 -18.09 -12.35 4.50
C VAL A 133 -17.31 -11.09 4.13
N ILE A 134 -16.27 -11.26 3.31
CA ILE A 134 -15.47 -10.18 2.72
C ILE A 134 -15.68 -10.20 1.21
N VAL A 135 -16.11 -9.09 0.64
CA VAL A 135 -16.28 -8.91 -0.81
C VAL A 135 -15.13 -8.07 -1.34
N GLY A 136 -14.17 -8.71 -2.00
CA GLY A 136 -13.00 -8.13 -2.62
C GLY A 136 -11.68 -8.75 -2.14
N GLY A 137 -10.91 -9.34 -3.06
CA GLY A 137 -9.58 -9.92 -2.80
C GLY A 137 -8.41 -8.93 -2.92
N GLY A 138 -8.63 -7.64 -2.69
CA GLY A 138 -7.57 -6.61 -2.69
C GLY A 138 -6.87 -6.45 -1.34
N ALA A 139 -6.00 -5.44 -1.23
CA ALA A 139 -5.27 -5.08 0.00
C ALA A 139 -6.15 -5.05 1.26
N ALA A 140 -7.28 -4.35 1.21
CA ALA A 140 -8.19 -4.23 2.35
C ALA A 140 -8.81 -5.58 2.75
N GLY A 141 -9.28 -6.37 1.79
CA GLY A 141 -9.89 -7.67 2.05
C GLY A 141 -8.87 -8.68 2.60
N PHE A 142 -7.68 -8.72 2.02
CA PHE A 142 -6.57 -9.53 2.53
C PHE A 142 -6.21 -9.15 3.98
N ALA A 143 -6.01 -7.85 4.24
CA ALA A 143 -5.64 -7.35 5.55
C ALA A 143 -6.70 -7.66 6.61
N ALA A 144 -7.99 -7.58 6.23
CA ALA A 144 -9.09 -7.95 7.10
C ALA A 144 -9.10 -9.46 7.39
N ALA A 145 -8.99 -10.32 6.36
CA ALA A 145 -8.99 -11.76 6.53
C ALA A 145 -7.82 -12.25 7.39
N GLU A 146 -6.62 -11.71 7.16
CA GLU A 146 -5.43 -11.98 7.96
C GLU A 146 -5.63 -11.53 9.41
N THR A 147 -6.18 -10.33 9.63
CA THR A 147 -6.40 -9.79 10.98
C THR A 147 -7.43 -10.60 11.74
N LEU A 148 -8.54 -10.99 11.13
CA LEU A 148 -9.56 -11.83 11.77
C LEU A 148 -8.93 -13.12 12.32
N ARG A 149 -8.09 -13.79 11.52
CA ARG A 149 -7.41 -15.02 11.96
C ARG A 149 -6.31 -14.76 12.99
N ARG A 150 -5.58 -13.66 12.87
CA ARG A 150 -4.62 -13.21 13.90
C ARG A 150 -5.29 -12.92 15.24
N GLU A 151 -6.51 -12.37 15.24
CA GLU A 151 -7.33 -12.15 16.44
C GLU A 151 -8.06 -13.41 16.91
N HIS A 152 -7.68 -14.59 16.39
CA HIS A 152 -8.23 -15.90 16.75
C HIS A 152 -9.73 -16.03 16.49
N TYR A 153 -10.29 -15.31 15.52
CA TYR A 153 -11.65 -15.52 15.07
C TYR A 153 -11.85 -16.96 14.60
N GLN A 154 -12.76 -17.71 15.23
CA GLN A 154 -13.01 -19.13 14.94
C GLN A 154 -14.23 -19.37 14.04
N GLY A 155 -15.01 -18.32 13.74
CA GLY A 155 -16.20 -18.46 12.90
C GLY A 155 -15.87 -18.60 11.42
N SER A 156 -16.94 -18.80 10.64
CA SER A 156 -16.87 -18.93 9.18
C SER A 156 -16.36 -17.63 8.57
N LEU A 157 -15.35 -17.73 7.71
CA LEU A 157 -14.77 -16.59 6.99
C LEU A 157 -14.72 -16.90 5.50
N VAL A 158 -15.56 -16.21 4.73
CA VAL A 158 -15.60 -16.32 3.27
C VAL A 158 -15.04 -15.04 2.65
N MET A 159 -14.07 -15.16 1.75
CA MET A 159 -13.53 -14.05 0.97
C MET A 159 -13.84 -14.28 -0.51
N LEU A 160 -14.62 -13.37 -1.09
CA LEU A 160 -15.09 -13.44 -2.47
C LEU A 160 -14.26 -12.49 -3.32
N SER A 161 -13.65 -12.98 -4.39
CA SER A 161 -12.88 -12.18 -5.34
C SER A 161 -13.36 -12.46 -6.75
N ASN A 162 -13.56 -11.42 -7.54
CA ASN A 162 -13.79 -11.53 -8.98
C ASN A 162 -12.49 -11.74 -9.77
N ASP A 163 -11.33 -11.55 -9.13
CA ASP A 163 -10.03 -11.85 -9.74
C ASP A 163 -9.81 -13.38 -9.84
N GLU A 164 -9.14 -13.84 -10.90
CA GLU A 164 -8.72 -15.24 -11.07
C GLU A 164 -7.60 -15.64 -10.11
N ALA A 165 -6.85 -14.66 -9.61
CA ALA A 165 -5.69 -14.83 -8.76
C ALA A 165 -6.03 -14.54 -7.30
N PRO A 166 -5.36 -15.20 -6.33
CA PRO A 166 -5.43 -14.80 -4.93
C PRO A 166 -4.92 -13.36 -4.74
N PRO A 167 -5.17 -12.73 -3.58
CA PRO A 167 -4.63 -11.41 -3.27
C PRO A 167 -3.15 -11.23 -3.64
N VAL A 168 -2.88 -10.24 -4.48
CA VAL A 168 -1.56 -9.91 -5.02
C VAL A 168 -1.09 -8.54 -4.55
N ASP A 169 0.22 -8.37 -4.48
CA ASP A 169 0.93 -7.11 -4.33
C ASP A 169 0.75 -6.24 -5.59
N ARG A 170 -0.28 -5.37 -5.56
CA ARG A 170 -0.58 -4.48 -6.68
C ARG A 170 0.51 -3.42 -6.94
N PRO A 171 1.19 -2.83 -5.93
CA PRO A 171 2.30 -1.91 -6.16
C PRO A 171 3.39 -2.47 -7.08
N ASN A 172 3.66 -3.77 -7.03
CA ASN A 172 4.64 -4.42 -7.91
C ASN A 172 4.18 -4.54 -9.38
N LEU A 173 2.86 -4.51 -9.64
CA LEU A 173 2.31 -4.68 -10.99
C LEU A 173 2.61 -3.52 -11.94
N SER A 174 3.00 -2.35 -11.43
CA SER A 174 3.49 -1.20 -12.21
C SER A 174 5.01 -0.98 -12.07
N LYS A 175 5.69 -1.77 -11.23
CA LYS A 175 7.10 -1.59 -10.86
C LYS A 175 7.94 -2.80 -11.28
N ASP A 176 8.59 -3.49 -10.33
CA ASP A 176 9.62 -4.48 -10.63
C ASP A 176 9.10 -5.69 -11.41
N TYR A 177 7.86 -6.12 -11.18
CA TYR A 177 7.28 -7.21 -11.95
C TYR A 177 7.05 -6.80 -13.40
N LEU A 178 6.40 -5.65 -13.61
CA LEU A 178 6.19 -5.12 -14.95
C LEU A 178 7.52 -4.82 -15.64
N ALA A 179 8.53 -4.34 -14.93
CA ALA A 179 9.87 -4.09 -15.47
C ALA A 179 10.66 -5.37 -15.80
N GLY A 180 10.21 -6.55 -15.33
CA GLY A 180 10.92 -7.83 -15.51
C GLY A 180 12.07 -8.05 -14.54
N LYS A 181 12.07 -7.36 -13.40
CA LYS A 181 13.08 -7.43 -12.32
C LYS A 181 12.63 -8.27 -11.13
N ALA A 182 11.32 -8.46 -10.94
CA ALA A 182 10.76 -9.35 -9.94
C ALA A 182 10.18 -10.63 -10.60
N PRO A 183 10.41 -11.82 -10.01
CA PRO A 183 9.77 -13.05 -10.48
C PRO A 183 8.29 -13.08 -10.09
N GLU A 184 7.49 -13.86 -10.83
CA GLU A 184 6.04 -13.98 -10.65
C GLU A 184 5.63 -14.47 -9.25
N ASP A 185 6.46 -15.34 -8.67
CA ASP A 185 6.27 -15.95 -7.37
C ASP A 185 6.42 -14.97 -6.18
N TRP A 186 6.87 -13.73 -6.43
CA TRP A 186 6.85 -12.64 -5.43
C TRP A 186 5.50 -11.90 -5.37
N ILE A 187 4.64 -12.06 -6.37
CA ILE A 187 3.43 -11.25 -6.54
C ILE A 187 2.29 -11.61 -5.58
N PRO A 188 2.01 -12.90 -5.28
CA PRO A 188 1.01 -13.23 -4.28
C PRO A 188 1.40 -12.74 -2.87
N LEU A 189 0.50 -12.05 -2.16
CA LEU A 189 0.76 -11.57 -0.79
C LEU A 189 1.01 -12.74 0.19
N ARG A 190 0.36 -13.86 -0.09
CA ARG A 190 0.55 -15.15 0.58
C ARG A 190 0.42 -16.26 -0.44
N ARG A 191 1.15 -17.36 -0.20
CA ARG A 191 0.95 -18.62 -0.93
C ARG A 191 -0.45 -19.16 -0.67
N GLU A 192 -1.01 -19.89 -1.63
CA GLU A 192 -2.35 -20.49 -1.54
C GLU A 192 -2.58 -21.28 -0.24
N SER A 193 -1.57 -22.04 0.21
CA SER A 193 -1.63 -22.81 1.46
C SER A 193 -1.89 -21.97 2.72
N PHE A 194 -1.67 -20.66 2.69
CA PHE A 194 -2.01 -19.76 3.80
C PHE A 194 -3.52 -19.75 4.04
N TYR A 195 -4.33 -19.65 2.99
CA TYR A 195 -5.79 -19.53 3.14
C TYR A 195 -6.39 -20.81 3.73
N SER A 196 -6.00 -21.98 3.21
CA SER A 196 -6.48 -23.27 3.73
C SER A 196 -5.98 -23.56 5.15
N LYS A 197 -4.72 -23.24 5.48
CA LYS A 197 -4.18 -23.43 6.85
C LYS A 197 -4.80 -22.51 7.89
N ASN A 198 -5.42 -21.40 7.47
CA ASN A 198 -6.08 -20.45 8.34
C ASN A 198 -7.60 -20.51 8.17
N ASP A 199 -8.16 -21.58 7.60
CA ASP A 199 -9.60 -21.78 7.40
C ASP A 199 -10.30 -20.57 6.74
N ILE A 200 -9.65 -19.95 5.76
CA ILE A 200 -10.21 -18.86 4.95
C ILE A 200 -10.78 -19.49 3.67
N ASP A 201 -12.10 -19.45 3.51
CA ASP A 201 -12.79 -19.88 2.28
C ASP A 201 -12.63 -18.78 1.20
N LEU A 202 -11.48 -18.81 0.52
CA LEU A 202 -11.19 -17.91 -0.60
C LEU A 202 -11.83 -18.45 -1.88
N ARG A 203 -12.82 -17.73 -2.41
CA ARG A 203 -13.49 -18.04 -3.68
C ARG A 203 -13.08 -17.02 -4.74
N LEU A 204 -12.37 -17.50 -5.74
CA LEU A 204 -11.92 -16.74 -6.91
C LEU A 204 -12.93 -16.85 -8.04
N ASN A 205 -12.89 -15.91 -9.00
CA ASN A 205 -13.90 -15.79 -10.06
C ASN A 205 -15.35 -15.76 -9.51
N ALA A 206 -15.53 -15.18 -8.32
CA ALA A 206 -16.79 -15.12 -7.62
C ALA A 206 -17.37 -13.71 -7.70
N ASP A 207 -18.17 -13.46 -8.73
CA ASP A 207 -18.90 -12.20 -8.88
C ASP A 207 -20.08 -12.14 -7.91
N VAL A 208 -20.11 -11.07 -7.11
CA VAL A 208 -21.26 -10.73 -6.27
C VAL A 208 -22.23 -9.89 -7.10
N ALA A 209 -23.49 -10.31 -7.16
CA ALA A 209 -24.53 -9.62 -7.90
C ALA A 209 -25.33 -8.64 -7.03
N SER A 210 -25.61 -8.99 -5.77
CA SER A 210 -26.36 -8.12 -4.86
C SER A 210 -26.10 -8.45 -3.39
N ILE A 211 -26.50 -7.54 -2.51
CA ILE A 211 -26.47 -7.69 -1.06
C ILE A 211 -27.91 -7.55 -0.57
N ASP A 212 -28.43 -8.58 0.11
CA ASP A 212 -29.70 -8.51 0.81
C ASP A 212 -29.44 -8.20 2.29
N ALA A 213 -29.38 -6.91 2.61
CA ALA A 213 -29.11 -6.43 3.96
C ALA A 213 -30.23 -6.81 4.96
N ARG A 214 -31.43 -7.18 4.49
CA ARG A 214 -32.54 -7.57 5.38
C ARG A 214 -32.41 -9.01 5.84
N SER A 215 -32.04 -9.91 4.95
CA SER A 215 -31.81 -11.32 5.27
C SER A 215 -30.38 -11.60 5.74
N GLY A 216 -29.45 -10.67 5.53
CA GLY A 216 -28.04 -10.85 5.90
C GLY A 216 -27.33 -11.79 4.93
N GLU A 217 -27.56 -11.64 3.62
CA GLU A 217 -27.00 -12.53 2.60
C GLU A 217 -26.31 -11.76 1.47
N VAL A 218 -25.18 -12.31 1.00
CA VAL A 218 -24.58 -11.94 -0.28
C VAL A 218 -25.08 -12.90 -1.35
N VAL A 219 -25.53 -12.37 -2.49
CA VAL A 219 -26.01 -13.15 -3.63
C VAL A 219 -24.96 -13.09 -4.75
N LEU A 220 -24.45 -14.25 -5.15
CA LEU A 220 -23.51 -14.38 -6.26
C LEU A 220 -24.24 -14.34 -7.61
N ALA A 221 -23.48 -14.08 -8.69
CA ALA A 221 -24.01 -14.03 -10.06
C ALA A 221 -24.60 -15.37 -10.53
N ASP A 222 -24.15 -16.50 -9.98
CA ASP A 222 -24.70 -17.83 -10.24
C ASP A 222 -25.97 -18.15 -9.43
N GLY A 223 -26.43 -17.21 -8.59
CA GLY A 223 -27.61 -17.34 -7.73
C GLY A 223 -27.34 -17.96 -6.35
N ASN A 224 -26.11 -18.41 -6.07
CA ASN A 224 -25.75 -18.91 -4.74
C ASN A 224 -25.84 -17.79 -3.69
N ARG A 225 -26.29 -18.15 -2.48
CA ARG A 225 -26.48 -17.24 -1.35
C ARG A 225 -25.52 -17.58 -0.22
N ILE A 226 -24.88 -16.56 0.32
CA ILE A 226 -23.89 -16.70 1.39
C ILE A 226 -24.33 -15.83 2.57
N PRO A 227 -24.78 -16.43 3.69
CA PRO A 227 -25.23 -15.69 4.87
C PRO A 227 -24.05 -15.10 5.64
N TYR A 228 -24.27 -13.94 6.25
CA TYR A 228 -23.30 -13.23 7.07
C TYR A 228 -23.95 -12.58 8.30
N ASP A 229 -23.20 -12.50 9.40
CA ASP A 229 -23.51 -11.63 10.54
C ASP A 229 -22.77 -10.28 10.41
N ARG A 230 -21.63 -10.30 9.73
CA ARG A 230 -20.84 -9.12 9.36
C ARG A 230 -20.36 -9.21 7.92
N LEU A 231 -20.49 -8.11 7.19
CA LEU A 231 -20.07 -7.99 5.80
C LEU A 231 -19.04 -6.88 5.66
N LEU A 232 -17.93 -7.15 4.97
CA LEU A 232 -16.96 -6.14 4.57
C LEU A 232 -17.01 -5.94 3.05
N LEU A 233 -17.28 -4.71 2.61
CA LEU A 233 -17.14 -4.26 1.23
C LEU A 233 -15.74 -3.71 1.00
N ALA A 234 -14.89 -4.52 0.38
CA ALA A 234 -13.50 -4.21 0.01
C ALA A 234 -13.31 -4.27 -1.52
N THR A 235 -14.33 -3.88 -2.28
CA THR A 235 -14.36 -3.97 -3.76
C THR A 235 -13.38 -3.01 -4.44
N GLY A 236 -12.88 -2.01 -3.71
CA GLY A 236 -11.88 -1.05 -4.20
C GLY A 236 -12.40 -0.22 -5.38
N ALA A 237 -11.51 0.05 -6.34
CA ALA A 237 -11.78 0.86 -7.52
C ALA A 237 -11.45 0.12 -8.83
N GLU A 238 -11.96 0.65 -9.94
CA GLU A 238 -11.75 0.17 -11.30
C GLU A 238 -11.18 1.25 -12.22
N PRO A 239 -10.33 0.89 -13.21
CA PRO A 239 -9.81 1.85 -14.17
C PRO A 239 -10.91 2.56 -14.96
N VAL A 240 -10.76 3.87 -15.15
CA VAL A 240 -11.55 4.61 -16.12
C VAL A 240 -11.19 4.11 -17.52
N ARG A 241 -12.21 3.65 -18.26
CA ARG A 241 -12.05 3.18 -19.64
C ARG A 241 -12.05 4.35 -20.61
N LEU A 242 -11.27 4.24 -21.67
CA LEU A 242 -11.31 5.16 -22.80
C LEU A 242 -12.66 5.06 -23.52
N THR A 243 -13.16 6.19 -24.05
CA THR A 243 -14.43 6.28 -24.79
C THR A 243 -14.24 6.76 -26.23
N ILE A 244 -13.02 6.65 -26.75
CA ILE A 244 -12.64 7.05 -28.12
C ILE A 244 -12.74 5.85 -29.07
N GLN A 245 -12.78 6.12 -30.38
CA GLN A 245 -12.72 5.06 -31.38
C GLN A 245 -11.43 4.23 -31.22
N GLY A 246 -11.56 2.91 -31.23
CA GLY A 246 -10.44 1.96 -31.10
C GLY A 246 -9.95 1.72 -29.67
N ALA A 247 -10.66 2.23 -28.66
CA ALA A 247 -10.37 1.98 -27.24
C ALA A 247 -10.42 0.48 -26.85
N ASP A 248 -11.11 -0.35 -27.63
CA ASP A 248 -11.31 -1.78 -27.45
C ASP A 248 -10.33 -2.64 -28.26
N GLN A 249 -9.35 -2.02 -28.95
CA GLN A 249 -8.38 -2.77 -29.72
C GLN A 249 -7.52 -3.69 -28.81
N PRO A 250 -7.10 -4.88 -29.28
CA PRO A 250 -6.44 -5.88 -28.42
C PRO A 250 -5.11 -5.47 -27.78
N HIS A 251 -4.47 -4.42 -28.30
CA HIS A 251 -3.20 -3.90 -27.79
C HIS A 251 -3.40 -2.68 -26.85
N VAL A 252 -4.65 -2.33 -26.55
CA VAL A 252 -5.03 -1.27 -25.62
C VAL A 252 -5.38 -1.90 -24.27
N HIS A 253 -4.57 -1.60 -23.27
CA HIS A 253 -4.70 -2.18 -21.94
C HIS A 253 -4.96 -1.11 -20.88
N THR A 254 -5.54 -1.53 -19.77
CA THR A 254 -5.47 -0.84 -18.48
C THR A 254 -4.59 -1.67 -17.55
N LEU A 255 -4.06 -1.09 -16.47
CA LEU A 255 -3.32 -1.85 -15.46
C LEU A 255 -4.02 -1.73 -14.09
N ARG A 256 -4.61 -2.83 -13.62
CA ARG A 256 -5.19 -2.92 -12.26
C ARG A 256 -5.05 -4.30 -11.64
N SER A 257 -5.32 -5.34 -12.41
CA SER A 257 -5.29 -6.74 -11.98
C SER A 257 -3.97 -7.41 -12.33
N PHE A 258 -3.73 -8.59 -11.76
CA PHE A 258 -2.58 -9.40 -12.13
C PHE A 258 -2.66 -9.86 -13.60
N ALA A 259 -3.86 -10.22 -14.06
CA ALA A 259 -4.13 -10.57 -15.46
C ALA A 259 -3.81 -9.41 -16.42
N ASP A 260 -4.18 -8.18 -16.06
CA ASP A 260 -3.82 -6.98 -16.84
C ASP A 260 -2.30 -6.85 -17.00
N CYS A 261 -1.56 -7.00 -15.90
CA CYS A 261 -0.11 -6.90 -15.91
C CYS A 261 0.52 -8.00 -16.79
N LYS A 262 0.05 -9.24 -16.69
CA LYS A 262 0.51 -10.36 -17.54
C LYS A 262 0.25 -10.09 -19.02
N ALA A 263 -0.93 -9.57 -19.37
CA ALA A 263 -1.26 -9.20 -20.75
C ALA A 263 -0.32 -8.10 -21.29
N ILE A 264 -0.01 -7.08 -20.47
CA ILE A 264 0.95 -6.03 -20.84
C ILE A 264 2.36 -6.61 -21.00
N ILE A 265 2.82 -7.47 -20.08
CA ILE A 265 4.14 -8.11 -20.15
C ILE A 265 4.25 -8.97 -21.42
N GLU A 266 3.22 -9.75 -21.74
CA GLU A 266 3.16 -10.55 -22.97
C GLU A 266 3.27 -9.66 -24.20
N ARG A 267 2.49 -8.58 -24.28
CA ARG A 267 2.57 -7.65 -25.41
C ARG A 267 3.92 -6.95 -25.50
N ALA A 268 4.51 -6.60 -24.35
CA ALA A 268 5.82 -5.97 -24.26
C ALA A 268 6.97 -6.85 -24.79
N THR A 269 6.79 -8.16 -24.97
CA THR A 269 7.81 -9.03 -25.57
C THR A 269 8.06 -8.73 -27.05
N THR A 270 7.07 -8.19 -27.76
CA THR A 270 7.15 -7.91 -29.21
C THR A 270 6.99 -6.42 -29.56
N ALA A 271 6.46 -5.62 -28.64
CA ALA A 271 6.30 -4.18 -28.83
C ALA A 271 7.66 -3.48 -28.93
N ARG A 272 7.77 -2.52 -29.86
CA ARG A 272 8.93 -1.62 -29.96
C ARG A 272 8.59 -0.22 -29.46
N ARG A 273 7.32 0.19 -29.63
CA ARG A 273 6.80 1.50 -29.21
C ARG A 273 5.54 1.32 -28.38
N ALA A 274 5.46 2.10 -27.30
CA ALA A 274 4.29 2.17 -26.45
C ALA A 274 3.81 3.60 -26.28
N VAL A 275 2.49 3.77 -26.24
CA VAL A 275 1.85 5.03 -25.81
C VAL A 275 1.19 4.79 -24.46
N VAL A 276 1.58 5.58 -23.47
CA VAL A 276 0.92 5.62 -22.17
C VAL A 276 0.02 6.85 -22.12
N LEU A 277 -1.28 6.63 -21.86
CA LEU A 277 -2.26 7.70 -21.74
C LEU A 277 -2.46 8.02 -20.25
N GLY A 278 -2.07 9.23 -19.85
CA GLY A 278 -2.11 9.72 -18.47
C GLY A 278 -0.73 9.84 -17.83
N ALA A 279 -0.45 10.99 -17.23
CA ALA A 279 0.83 11.33 -16.58
C ALA A 279 0.72 11.42 -15.05
N SER A 280 -0.03 10.48 -14.46
CA SER A 280 -0.14 10.28 -13.00
C SER A 280 0.72 9.10 -12.54
N PHE A 281 0.65 8.71 -11.26
CA PHE A 281 1.50 7.68 -10.65
C PHE A 281 1.60 6.40 -11.49
N ILE A 282 0.47 5.72 -11.73
CA ILE A 282 0.46 4.46 -12.47
C ILE A 282 0.95 4.63 -13.91
N GLY A 283 0.54 5.69 -14.60
CA GLY A 283 0.99 5.95 -15.97
C GLY A 283 2.51 6.12 -16.04
N LEU A 284 3.09 6.92 -15.14
CA LEU A 284 4.53 7.16 -15.11
C LEU A 284 5.31 5.94 -14.61
N GLU A 285 4.79 5.17 -13.66
CA GLU A 285 5.42 3.90 -13.25
C GLU A 285 5.44 2.89 -14.42
N VAL A 286 4.32 2.75 -15.15
CA VAL A 286 4.26 1.94 -16.38
C VAL A 286 5.25 2.43 -17.41
N ALA A 287 5.35 3.75 -17.64
CA ALA A 287 6.32 4.32 -18.58
C ALA A 287 7.76 3.93 -18.20
N ALA A 288 8.14 4.08 -16.93
CA ALA A 288 9.47 3.68 -16.44
C ALA A 288 9.72 2.17 -16.57
N ALA A 289 8.72 1.34 -16.29
CA ALA A 289 8.82 -0.11 -16.42
C ALA A 289 8.99 -0.56 -17.87
N LEU A 290 8.26 0.05 -18.82
CA LEU A 290 8.41 -0.21 -20.25
C LEU A 290 9.75 0.30 -20.80
N ARG A 291 10.24 1.46 -20.32
CA ARG A 291 11.60 1.94 -20.63
C ARG A 291 12.67 0.97 -20.12
N SER A 292 12.48 0.37 -18.95
CA SER A 292 13.39 -0.68 -18.43
C SER A 292 13.44 -1.94 -19.31
N ARG A 293 12.41 -2.16 -20.15
CA ARG A 293 12.36 -3.20 -21.18
C ARG A 293 12.89 -2.74 -22.55
N ALA A 294 13.52 -1.58 -22.62
CA ALA A 294 14.04 -0.96 -23.86
C ALA A 294 12.96 -0.66 -24.92
N ILE A 295 11.72 -0.43 -24.51
CA ILE A 295 10.63 0.00 -25.39
C ILE A 295 10.67 1.52 -25.52
N GLU A 296 10.44 2.07 -26.71
CA GLU A 296 10.22 3.50 -26.94
C GLU A 296 8.88 3.91 -26.32
N VAL A 297 8.86 4.94 -25.45
CA VAL A 297 7.65 5.30 -24.72
C VAL A 297 7.29 6.76 -24.95
N HIS A 298 6.06 6.97 -25.40
CA HIS A 298 5.40 8.27 -25.41
C HIS A 298 4.38 8.35 -24.29
N VAL A 299 4.37 9.44 -23.53
CA VAL A 299 3.31 9.72 -22.54
C VAL A 299 2.46 10.87 -23.05
N VAL A 300 1.15 10.65 -23.16
CA VAL A 300 0.17 11.66 -23.59
C VAL A 300 -0.72 12.01 -22.41
N ALA A 301 -0.86 13.29 -22.10
CA ALA A 301 -1.69 13.72 -20.97
C ALA A 301 -2.25 15.14 -21.17
N PRO A 302 -3.49 15.41 -20.73
CA PRO A 302 -4.10 16.72 -20.86
C PRO A 302 -3.47 17.77 -19.94
N GLU A 303 -2.79 17.36 -18.88
CA GLU A 303 -2.16 18.27 -17.94
C GLU A 303 -0.90 18.91 -18.53
N LYS A 304 -0.67 20.18 -18.19
CA LYS A 304 0.56 20.92 -18.52
C LYS A 304 1.81 20.31 -17.90
N ARG A 305 1.66 19.67 -16.73
CA ARG A 305 2.74 19.05 -15.98
C ARG A 305 2.25 17.75 -15.33
N PRO A 306 3.08 16.70 -15.25
CA PRO A 306 2.72 15.48 -14.56
C PRO A 306 2.50 15.73 -13.06
N MET A 307 1.41 15.23 -12.50
CA MET A 307 1.15 15.20 -11.05
C MET A 307 1.16 16.57 -10.31
N GLU A 308 1.12 17.71 -11.02
CA GLU A 308 1.17 19.05 -10.41
C GLU A 308 0.08 19.28 -9.34
N ARG A 309 -1.12 18.74 -9.58
CA ARG A 309 -2.26 18.83 -8.64
C ARG A 309 -2.06 18.09 -7.32
N ILE A 310 -1.02 17.27 -7.19
CA ILE A 310 -0.72 16.49 -5.98
C ILE A 310 0.64 16.89 -5.40
N MET A 311 1.62 17.09 -6.27
CA MET A 311 3.02 17.28 -5.89
C MET A 311 3.49 18.75 -5.96
N GLY A 312 2.68 19.64 -6.54
CA GLY A 312 3.07 21.01 -6.83
C GLY A 312 3.98 21.14 -8.05
N PRO A 313 4.17 22.38 -8.55
CA PRO A 313 4.83 22.61 -9.84
C PRO A 313 6.31 22.22 -9.84
N GLN A 314 7.08 22.51 -8.78
CA GLN A 314 8.52 22.22 -8.77
C GLN A 314 8.82 20.72 -8.79
N MET A 315 8.08 19.92 -8.01
CA MET A 315 8.23 18.47 -8.02
C MET A 315 7.73 17.87 -9.34
N ALA A 316 6.64 18.40 -9.90
CA ALA A 316 6.15 18.00 -11.22
C ALA A 316 7.17 18.24 -12.34
N ASP A 317 7.85 19.40 -12.34
CA ASP A 317 8.91 19.71 -13.30
C ASP A 317 10.10 18.75 -13.15
N PHE A 318 10.49 18.40 -11.91
CA PHE A 318 11.51 17.37 -11.65
C PHE A 318 11.10 15.98 -12.16
N ILE A 319 9.88 15.53 -11.86
CA ILE A 319 9.38 14.23 -12.32
C ILE A 319 9.40 14.15 -13.85
N ARG A 320 8.95 15.23 -14.52
CA ARG A 320 9.00 15.30 -15.98
C ARG A 320 10.44 15.13 -16.49
N ALA A 321 11.37 15.93 -15.97
CA ALA A 321 12.78 15.89 -16.37
C ALA A 321 13.38 14.50 -16.15
N LEU A 322 13.12 13.87 -15.00
CA LEU A 322 13.59 12.51 -14.68
C LEU A 322 13.13 11.47 -15.73
N HIS A 323 11.89 11.56 -16.19
CA HIS A 323 11.37 10.67 -17.23
C HIS A 323 11.93 10.98 -18.62
N GLU A 324 12.09 12.26 -18.97
CA GLU A 324 12.71 12.69 -20.24
C GLU A 324 14.18 12.24 -20.31
N GLU A 325 14.94 12.35 -19.21
CA GLU A 325 16.33 11.85 -19.09
C GLU A 325 16.43 10.33 -19.33
N ASN A 326 15.36 9.59 -18.99
CA ASN A 326 15.26 8.14 -19.24
C ASN A 326 14.64 7.80 -20.61
N GLY A 327 14.42 8.81 -21.45
CA GLY A 327 13.99 8.68 -22.84
C GLY A 327 12.49 8.53 -23.04
N VAL A 328 11.67 8.93 -22.06
CA VAL A 328 10.23 9.15 -22.29
C VAL A 328 10.03 10.43 -23.08
N VAL A 329 9.14 10.40 -24.08
CA VAL A 329 8.73 11.59 -24.83
C VAL A 329 7.34 12.02 -24.39
N PHE A 330 7.22 13.21 -23.83
CA PHE A 330 5.93 13.73 -23.37
C PHE A 330 5.19 14.53 -24.45
N HIS A 331 3.88 14.28 -24.55
CA HIS A 331 2.90 15.05 -25.31
C HIS A 331 1.86 15.58 -24.32
N LEU A 332 2.21 16.69 -23.66
CA LEU A 332 1.39 17.34 -22.63
C LEU A 332 0.41 18.33 -23.27
N GLU A 333 -0.65 18.66 -22.55
CA GLU A 333 -1.75 19.50 -23.05
C GLU A 333 -2.42 18.90 -24.31
N ASP A 334 -2.36 17.58 -24.44
CA ASP A 334 -2.95 16.83 -25.56
C ASP A 334 -3.66 15.55 -25.05
N THR A 335 -4.50 14.97 -25.89
CA THR A 335 -5.27 13.76 -25.58
C THR A 335 -5.35 12.85 -26.81
N ALA A 336 -5.49 11.54 -26.59
CA ALA A 336 -5.80 10.63 -27.69
C ALA A 336 -7.24 10.86 -28.17
N SER A 337 -7.41 11.01 -29.48
CA SER A 337 -8.71 11.22 -30.14
C SER A 337 -9.25 9.96 -30.81
N SER A 338 -8.37 9.09 -31.31
CA SER A 338 -8.71 7.77 -31.84
C SER A 338 -7.48 6.86 -31.88
N ILE A 339 -7.72 5.55 -31.91
CA ILE A 339 -6.71 4.52 -32.11
C ILE A 339 -7.12 3.70 -33.34
N ASP A 340 -6.29 3.66 -34.37
CA ASP A 340 -6.54 2.91 -35.60
C ASP A 340 -5.31 2.06 -35.97
N GLY A 341 -5.49 0.74 -36.06
CA GLY A 341 -4.37 -0.19 -36.16
C GLY A 341 -3.31 0.07 -35.09
N SER A 342 -2.07 0.29 -35.50
CA SER A 342 -0.93 0.63 -34.63
C SER A 342 -0.68 2.15 -34.52
N GLU A 343 -1.70 2.99 -34.70
CA GLU A 343 -1.58 4.44 -34.67
C GLU A 343 -2.52 5.06 -33.63
N VAL A 344 -1.98 5.91 -32.77
CA VAL A 344 -2.74 6.76 -31.83
C VAL A 344 -2.75 8.18 -32.37
N LYS A 345 -3.93 8.68 -32.74
CA LYS A 345 -4.10 10.05 -33.21
C LYS A 345 -4.38 10.97 -32.04
N LEU A 346 -3.59 12.03 -31.92
CA LEU A 346 -3.76 13.03 -30.87
C LEU A 346 -4.75 14.12 -31.29
N SER A 347 -5.30 14.84 -30.31
CA SER A 347 -6.22 15.94 -30.54
C SER A 347 -5.53 17.16 -31.17
N GLY A 348 -4.23 17.33 -30.94
CA GLY A 348 -3.37 18.31 -31.61
C GLY A 348 -3.11 18.02 -33.10
N GLY A 349 -3.44 16.81 -33.58
CA GLY A 349 -3.30 16.39 -34.97
C GLY A 349 -2.13 15.46 -35.24
N ASP A 350 -1.19 15.31 -34.31
CA ASP A 350 -0.07 14.37 -34.40
C ASP A 350 -0.56 12.92 -34.38
N ILE A 351 0.23 12.04 -35.00
CA ILE A 351 -0.03 10.60 -35.06
C ILE A 351 1.19 9.88 -34.50
N LEU A 352 0.97 9.10 -33.45
CA LEU A 352 2.01 8.31 -32.80
C LEU A 352 1.85 6.85 -33.19
N ALA A 353 2.93 6.21 -33.62
CA ALA A 353 2.92 4.77 -33.83
C ALA A 353 3.05 4.05 -32.48
N ALA A 354 2.13 3.13 -32.18
CA ALA A 354 2.04 2.40 -30.93
C ALA A 354 1.75 0.92 -31.20
N ASP A 355 2.68 0.06 -30.77
CA ASP A 355 2.48 -1.38 -30.79
C ASP A 355 1.75 -1.82 -29.51
N LEU A 356 1.79 -1.00 -28.46
CA LEU A 356 1.17 -1.19 -27.16
C LEU A 356 0.60 0.15 -26.67
N VAL A 357 -0.63 0.16 -26.16
CA VAL A 357 -1.23 1.33 -25.50
C VAL A 357 -1.62 0.96 -24.08
N VAL A 358 -1.24 1.77 -23.11
CA VAL A 358 -1.67 1.59 -21.70
C VAL A 358 -2.39 2.84 -21.21
N ALA A 359 -3.65 2.70 -20.84
CA ALA A 359 -4.48 3.77 -20.29
C ALA A 359 -4.40 3.79 -18.75
N GLY A 360 -3.81 4.86 -18.22
CA GLY A 360 -3.69 5.18 -16.79
C GLY A 360 -4.38 6.51 -16.47
N ILE A 361 -5.63 6.67 -16.88
CA ILE A 361 -6.40 7.93 -16.81
C ILE A 361 -7.29 8.06 -15.56
N GLY A 362 -6.88 7.43 -14.47
CA GLY A 362 -7.59 7.43 -13.18
C GLY A 362 -8.48 6.20 -12.96
N VAL A 363 -9.13 6.16 -11.80
CA VAL A 363 -10.02 5.08 -11.36
C VAL A 363 -11.34 5.62 -10.81
N ARG A 364 -12.34 4.73 -10.66
CA ARG A 364 -13.62 5.02 -9.99
C ARG A 364 -13.92 3.95 -8.94
N PRO A 365 -14.46 4.31 -7.77
CA PRO A 365 -14.82 3.32 -6.75
C PRO A 365 -15.93 2.39 -7.25
N ARG A 366 -15.85 1.09 -6.95
CA ARG A 366 -16.84 0.08 -7.38
C ARG A 366 -18.08 0.08 -6.48
N THR A 367 -18.92 1.12 -6.60
CA THR A 367 -20.06 1.37 -5.68
C THR A 367 -21.35 0.63 -6.03
N GLY A 368 -21.46 -0.06 -7.17
CA GLY A 368 -22.72 -0.62 -7.66
C GLY A 368 -23.44 -1.57 -6.67
N LEU A 369 -22.68 -2.38 -5.93
CA LEU A 369 -23.24 -3.23 -4.87
C LEU A 369 -23.82 -2.42 -3.71
N ALA A 370 -23.09 -1.40 -3.26
CA ALA A 370 -23.50 -0.55 -2.16
C ALA A 370 -24.72 0.30 -2.54
N GLU A 371 -24.76 0.80 -3.78
CA GLU A 371 -25.91 1.54 -4.33
C GLU A 371 -27.18 0.68 -4.33
N THR A 372 -27.08 -0.54 -4.89
CA THR A 372 -28.21 -1.49 -4.95
C THR A 372 -28.67 -1.92 -3.55
N ALA A 373 -27.74 -1.99 -2.60
CA ALA A 373 -28.03 -2.29 -1.19
C ALA A 373 -28.62 -1.09 -0.41
N GLY A 374 -28.75 0.09 -1.04
CA GLY A 374 -29.30 1.29 -0.42
C GLY A 374 -28.37 1.95 0.60
N LEU A 375 -27.05 1.73 0.48
CA LEU A 375 -26.06 2.36 1.35
C LEU A 375 -25.84 3.83 0.96
N THR A 376 -25.43 4.64 1.93
CA THR A 376 -25.11 6.05 1.69
C THR A 376 -23.82 6.18 0.87
N LEU A 377 -23.90 6.91 -0.25
CA LEU A 377 -22.77 7.14 -1.14
C LEU A 377 -22.46 8.63 -1.27
N ASP A 378 -21.17 8.94 -1.33
CA ASP A 378 -20.64 10.25 -1.72
C ASP A 378 -19.25 10.02 -2.31
N HIS A 379 -19.16 9.91 -3.64
CA HIS A 379 -17.93 9.56 -4.36
C HIS A 379 -17.21 8.33 -3.77
N GLY A 380 -17.96 7.36 -3.27
CA GLY A 380 -17.50 6.23 -2.45
C GLY A 380 -18.57 5.83 -1.43
N VAL A 381 -18.37 4.72 -0.71
CA VAL A 381 -19.25 4.29 0.38
C VAL A 381 -18.94 5.10 1.63
N VAL A 382 -19.92 5.86 2.13
CA VAL A 382 -19.75 6.65 3.34
C VAL A 382 -19.75 5.72 4.55
N VAL A 383 -18.72 5.83 5.38
CA VAL A 383 -18.56 5.09 6.62
C VAL A 383 -18.36 6.02 7.82
N ASN A 384 -18.65 5.53 9.01
CA ASN A 384 -18.32 6.23 10.25
C ASN A 384 -16.83 6.02 10.64
N ALA A 385 -16.42 6.58 11.78
CA ALA A 385 -15.04 6.48 12.27
C ALA A 385 -14.59 5.02 12.59
N PHE A 386 -15.52 4.07 12.66
CA PHE A 386 -15.26 2.64 12.86
C PHE A 386 -15.34 1.83 11.55
N LEU A 387 -15.41 2.52 10.40
CA LEU A 387 -15.54 1.94 9.06
C LEU A 387 -16.86 1.19 8.81
N GLU A 388 -17.87 1.39 9.65
CA GLU A 388 -19.22 0.85 9.46
C GLU A 388 -20.04 1.79 8.58
N THR A 389 -20.80 1.22 7.65
CA THR A 389 -21.65 1.95 6.68
C THR A 389 -22.95 2.46 7.31
N SER A 390 -23.85 3.01 6.51
CA SER A 390 -25.21 3.38 6.97
C SER A 390 -26.09 2.19 7.37
N ALA A 391 -25.69 0.95 7.04
CA ALA A 391 -26.37 -0.27 7.44
C ALA A 391 -25.57 -0.99 8.54
N PRO A 392 -26.18 -1.27 9.72
CA PRO A 392 -25.50 -1.97 10.81
C PRO A 392 -24.94 -3.33 10.39
N GLY A 393 -23.72 -3.64 10.83
CA GLY A 393 -23.03 -4.88 10.51
C GLY A 393 -22.42 -4.95 9.11
N ILE A 394 -22.57 -3.91 8.28
CA ILE A 394 -21.92 -3.78 6.97
C ILE A 394 -20.83 -2.70 7.07
N PHE A 395 -19.60 -3.07 6.70
CA PHE A 395 -18.40 -2.25 6.74
C PHE A 395 -17.88 -1.99 5.33
N ALA A 396 -17.08 -0.94 5.14
CA ALA A 396 -16.34 -0.72 3.90
C ALA A 396 -14.91 -0.26 4.16
N ALA A 397 -13.96 -0.73 3.35
CA ALA A 397 -12.54 -0.43 3.50
C ALA A 397 -11.80 -0.40 2.15
N GLY A 398 -10.70 0.35 2.09
CA GLY A 398 -9.89 0.55 0.88
C GLY A 398 -10.45 1.63 -0.03
N ASP A 399 -10.09 1.58 -1.32
CA ASP A 399 -10.38 2.64 -2.30
C ASP A 399 -11.87 3.00 -2.43
N ILE A 400 -12.78 2.12 -1.98
CA ILE A 400 -14.23 2.36 -1.98
C ILE A 400 -14.70 3.23 -0.82
N ALA A 401 -14.00 3.22 0.33
CA ALA A 401 -14.49 3.80 1.57
C ALA A 401 -14.18 5.29 1.65
N ARG A 402 -15.21 6.09 1.98
CA ARG A 402 -15.10 7.50 2.31
C ARG A 402 -15.36 7.69 3.80
N TRP A 403 -14.34 8.10 4.55
CA TRP A 403 -14.36 8.13 6.01
C TRP A 403 -14.15 9.55 6.57
N PRO A 404 -14.61 9.83 7.79
CA PRO A 404 -14.31 11.08 8.49
C PRO A 404 -12.86 11.09 8.95
N ASP A 405 -12.01 11.82 8.24
CA ASP A 405 -10.60 11.90 8.54
C ASP A 405 -10.32 12.93 9.65
N PRO A 406 -9.80 12.51 10.80
CA PRO A 406 -9.57 13.42 11.93
C PRO A 406 -8.45 14.44 11.67
N HIS A 407 -7.56 14.18 10.71
CA HIS A 407 -6.43 15.07 10.40
C HIS A 407 -6.89 16.31 9.62
N SER A 408 -7.66 16.10 8.57
CA SER A 408 -8.22 17.16 7.73
C SER A 408 -9.53 17.75 8.26
N GLY A 409 -10.28 17.01 9.09
CA GLY A 409 -11.61 17.40 9.54
C GLY A 409 -12.72 17.19 8.50
N GLU A 410 -12.38 16.61 7.35
CA GLU A 410 -13.26 16.36 6.22
C GLU A 410 -13.57 14.88 6.06
N ASN A 411 -14.63 14.57 5.31
CA ASN A 411 -14.81 13.21 4.81
C ASN A 411 -13.95 13.02 3.54
N ILE A 412 -12.98 12.11 3.58
CA ILE A 412 -12.05 11.89 2.46
C ILE A 412 -12.10 10.45 1.97
N ARG A 413 -11.61 10.25 0.75
CA ARG A 413 -11.37 8.94 0.15
C ARG A 413 -9.99 8.96 -0.48
N VAL A 414 -9.22 7.90 -0.23
CA VAL A 414 -7.82 7.80 -0.65
C VAL A 414 -7.59 6.43 -1.28
N GLU A 415 -6.90 6.42 -2.40
CA GLU A 415 -6.70 5.25 -3.27
C GLU A 415 -5.26 4.73 -3.12
N HIS A 416 -4.88 4.37 -1.91
CA HIS A 416 -3.51 4.00 -1.57
C HIS A 416 -3.42 2.66 -0.85
N TRP A 417 -2.39 1.91 -1.21
CA TRP A 417 -2.15 0.54 -0.76
C TRP A 417 -2.14 0.43 0.77
N VAL A 418 -1.30 1.23 1.43
CA VAL A 418 -1.15 1.20 2.90
C VAL A 418 -2.44 1.63 3.60
N VAL A 419 -3.14 2.63 3.06
CA VAL A 419 -4.44 3.06 3.63
C VAL A 419 -5.44 1.91 3.56
N ALA A 420 -5.53 1.21 2.43
CA ALA A 420 -6.44 0.09 2.25
C ALA A 420 -6.15 -1.04 3.25
N GLU A 421 -4.89 -1.41 3.44
CA GLU A 421 -4.52 -2.44 4.42
C GLU A 421 -4.82 -1.99 5.85
N ARG A 422 -4.47 -0.75 6.23
CA ARG A 422 -4.74 -0.22 7.57
C ARG A 422 -6.26 -0.15 7.84
N GLN A 423 -7.07 0.24 6.86
CA GLN A 423 -8.53 0.20 6.97
C GLN A 423 -9.06 -1.24 7.08
N GLY A 424 -8.55 -2.18 6.28
CA GLY A 424 -8.92 -3.59 6.37
C GLY A 424 -8.70 -4.18 7.75
N ARG A 425 -7.53 -3.92 8.35
CA ARG A 425 -7.22 -4.31 9.75
C ARG A 425 -8.23 -3.71 10.74
N THR A 426 -8.49 -2.41 10.65
CA THR A 426 -9.40 -1.70 11.56
C THR A 426 -10.84 -2.20 11.41
N ALA A 427 -11.30 -2.43 10.18
CA ALA A 427 -12.62 -2.98 9.92
C ALA A 427 -12.78 -4.39 10.51
N ALA A 428 -11.77 -5.26 10.37
CA ALA A 428 -11.78 -6.58 11.00
C ALA A 428 -11.93 -6.51 12.53
N LEU A 429 -11.16 -5.64 13.19
CA LEU A 429 -11.26 -5.42 14.65
C LEU A 429 -12.65 -4.91 15.06
N ASN A 430 -13.25 -4.03 14.26
CA ASN A 430 -14.59 -3.52 14.51
C ASN A 430 -15.71 -4.52 14.23
N MET A 431 -15.53 -5.42 13.26
CA MET A 431 -16.44 -6.55 13.04
C MET A 431 -16.46 -7.50 14.25
N LEU A 432 -15.33 -7.60 14.97
CA LEU A 432 -15.21 -8.32 16.25
C LEU A 432 -15.65 -7.51 17.48
N GLY A 433 -16.05 -6.24 17.30
CA GLY A 433 -16.60 -5.41 18.38
C GLY A 433 -15.59 -4.58 19.17
N HIS A 434 -14.35 -4.42 18.71
CA HIS A 434 -13.30 -3.68 19.41
C HIS A 434 -13.57 -2.17 19.49
N ARG A 435 -14.36 -1.62 18.56
CA ARG A 435 -14.68 -0.17 18.46
C ARG A 435 -13.43 0.70 18.40
N GLU A 436 -12.51 0.36 17.51
CA GLU A 436 -11.32 1.12 17.18
C GLU A 436 -11.61 2.17 16.09
N LYS A 437 -11.29 3.43 16.37
CA LYS A 437 -11.43 4.50 15.38
C LYS A 437 -10.31 4.41 14.35
N PHE A 438 -10.62 4.54 13.07
CA PHE A 438 -9.62 4.70 12.03
C PHE A 438 -9.06 6.12 12.04
N VAL A 439 -7.85 6.28 12.58
CA VAL A 439 -7.17 7.58 12.74
C VAL A 439 -5.80 7.64 12.05
N ALA A 440 -5.46 6.63 11.24
CA ALA A 440 -4.16 6.57 10.59
C ALA A 440 -3.98 7.74 9.61
N VAL A 441 -2.81 8.39 9.67
CA VAL A 441 -2.40 9.37 8.66
C VAL A 441 -2.27 8.66 7.32
N PRO A 442 -2.86 9.18 6.22
CA PRO A 442 -2.65 8.62 4.90
C PRO A 442 -1.17 8.62 4.52
N PHE A 443 -0.69 7.50 3.97
CA PHE A 443 0.67 7.38 3.48
C PHE A 443 0.69 6.57 2.19
N PHE A 444 1.54 6.97 1.24
CA PHE A 444 1.88 6.18 0.07
C PHE A 444 3.28 6.50 -0.43
N TRP A 445 3.77 5.65 -1.34
CA TRP A 445 5.01 5.86 -2.06
C TRP A 445 4.78 5.70 -3.57
N SER A 446 5.62 6.36 -4.35
CA SER A 446 5.77 6.15 -5.79
C SER A 446 7.24 5.90 -6.09
N GLN A 447 7.52 5.02 -7.05
CA GLN A 447 8.90 4.75 -7.48
C GLN A 447 9.08 5.18 -8.93
N HIS A 448 9.93 6.17 -9.16
CA HIS A 448 10.32 6.58 -10.51
C HIS A 448 11.79 6.25 -10.72
N TYR A 449 12.07 5.15 -11.42
CA TYR A 449 13.42 4.62 -11.60
C TYR A 449 14.09 4.31 -10.25
N ASP A 450 15.21 4.97 -9.94
CA ASP A 450 15.92 4.86 -8.67
C ASP A 450 15.46 5.87 -7.62
N VAL A 451 14.42 6.68 -7.92
CA VAL A 451 13.96 7.77 -7.06
C VAL A 451 12.64 7.39 -6.35
N PRO A 452 12.67 7.14 -5.03
CA PRO A 452 11.46 7.00 -4.24
C PRO A 452 10.89 8.38 -3.91
N ILE A 453 9.58 8.53 -4.06
CA ILE A 453 8.83 9.69 -3.58
C ILE A 453 7.83 9.18 -2.54
N ASN A 454 8.05 9.56 -1.28
CA ASN A 454 7.12 9.27 -0.19
C ASN A 454 6.17 10.44 0.01
N TYR A 455 4.93 10.16 0.38
CA TYR A 455 3.91 11.18 0.67
C TYR A 455 3.11 10.80 1.90
N VAL A 456 3.04 11.72 2.87
CA VAL A 456 2.38 11.55 4.17
C VAL A 456 1.34 12.66 4.35
N GLY A 457 0.15 12.31 4.83
CA GLY A 457 -0.96 13.24 5.03
C GLY A 457 -1.85 13.35 3.81
N TYR A 458 -2.73 14.36 3.82
CA TYR A 458 -3.68 14.60 2.73
C TYR A 458 -3.88 16.10 2.54
N ALA A 459 -3.53 16.60 1.37
CA ALA A 459 -3.74 18.00 1.00
C ALA A 459 -4.50 18.09 -0.32
N ALA A 460 -5.85 18.23 -0.26
CA ALA A 460 -6.65 18.50 -1.44
C ALA A 460 -6.39 19.88 -2.04
N GLN A 461 -6.06 20.84 -1.18
CA GLN A 461 -5.75 22.24 -1.51
C GLN A 461 -4.71 22.76 -0.53
N TRP A 462 -3.84 23.66 -1.01
CA TRP A 462 -2.80 24.33 -0.23
C TRP A 462 -2.58 25.75 -0.78
N ASP A 463 -2.07 26.65 0.05
CA ASP A 463 -1.73 28.03 -0.31
C ASP A 463 -0.20 28.27 -0.33
N GLU A 464 0.57 27.40 0.32
CA GLU A 464 2.02 27.46 0.40
C GLU A 464 2.63 26.05 0.26
N ILE A 465 3.74 25.95 -0.48
CA ILE A 465 4.65 24.79 -0.42
C ILE A 465 5.98 25.29 0.14
N ALA A 466 6.31 24.87 1.36
CA ALA A 466 7.64 25.11 1.93
C ALA A 466 8.57 23.96 1.53
N ILE A 467 9.73 24.30 0.99
CA ILE A 467 10.72 23.33 0.50
C ILE A 467 11.94 23.40 1.40
N ASP A 468 12.34 22.25 1.93
CA ASP A 468 13.61 22.03 2.60
C ASP A 468 14.46 21.09 1.73
N GLY A 469 15.75 21.39 1.58
CA GLY A 469 16.65 20.71 0.64
C GLY A 469 16.52 21.15 -0.82
N ASP A 470 16.91 20.26 -1.74
CA ASP A 470 16.95 20.49 -3.19
C ASP A 470 16.32 19.32 -3.96
N ILE A 471 15.24 19.61 -4.68
CA ILE A 471 14.49 18.63 -5.46
C ILE A 471 15.36 18.03 -6.59
N MET A 472 16.16 18.85 -7.27
CA MET A 472 16.99 18.37 -8.39
C MET A 472 18.16 17.52 -7.90
N ALA A 473 18.64 17.76 -6.69
CA ALA A 473 19.63 16.93 -6.02
C ALA A 473 19.06 15.61 -5.46
N LYS A 474 17.75 15.36 -5.65
CA LYS A 474 17.01 14.21 -5.09
C LYS A 474 17.06 14.17 -3.55
N ASP A 475 17.18 15.31 -2.88
CA ASP A 475 17.32 15.37 -1.44
C ASP A 475 16.43 16.49 -0.88
N CYS A 476 15.16 16.19 -0.64
CA CYS A 476 14.19 17.23 -0.31
C CYS A 476 13.00 16.75 0.52
N LEU A 477 12.38 17.72 1.20
CA LEU A 477 11.11 17.60 1.90
C LEU A 477 10.23 18.80 1.55
N LEU A 478 9.09 18.55 0.94
CA LEU A 478 8.06 19.53 0.61
C LEU A 478 6.97 19.45 1.66
N ARG A 479 6.56 20.59 2.22
CA ARG A 479 5.43 20.71 3.14
C ARG A 479 4.30 21.48 2.48
N PHE A 480 3.18 20.81 2.25
CA PHE A 480 1.96 21.41 1.72
C PHE A 480 1.18 22.02 2.88
N LYS A 481 1.02 23.35 2.85
CA LYS A 481 0.40 24.10 3.94
C LYS A 481 -0.88 24.80 3.49
N ARG A 482 -1.79 24.97 4.45
CA ARG A 482 -2.97 25.82 4.33
C ARG A 482 -3.12 26.60 5.61
N GLU A 483 -3.22 27.93 5.51
CA GLU A 483 -3.37 28.83 6.65
C GLU A 483 -2.30 28.58 7.74
N GLY A 484 -1.07 28.29 7.31
CA GLY A 484 0.08 28.01 8.18
C GLY A 484 0.16 26.58 8.74
N ARG A 485 -0.88 25.75 8.59
CA ARG A 485 -0.89 24.34 9.02
C ARG A 485 -0.35 23.43 7.93
N THR A 486 0.57 22.52 8.25
CA THR A 486 1.01 21.46 7.34
C THR A 486 -0.06 20.36 7.25
N LEU A 487 -0.57 20.12 6.05
CA LEU A 487 -1.59 19.11 5.77
C LEU A 487 -1.00 17.81 5.19
N ALA A 488 0.11 17.94 4.45
CA ALA A 488 0.84 16.82 3.88
C ALA A 488 2.32 17.16 3.72
N VAL A 489 3.15 16.13 3.58
CA VAL A 489 4.54 16.24 3.15
C VAL A 489 4.84 15.27 2.01
N ALA A 490 5.71 15.68 1.08
CA ALA A 490 6.33 14.79 0.10
C ALA A 490 7.86 14.82 0.29
N SER A 491 8.53 13.69 0.13
CA SER A 491 9.98 13.61 0.35
C SER A 491 10.69 12.70 -0.63
N ILE A 492 11.94 13.04 -0.93
CA ILE A 492 12.90 12.17 -1.63
C ILE A 492 14.10 11.95 -0.71
N PHE A 493 14.39 10.68 -0.40
CA PHE A 493 15.49 10.24 0.47
C PHE A 493 15.57 10.90 1.87
N ARG A 494 14.44 11.39 2.39
CA ARG A 494 14.28 12.00 3.72
C ARG A 494 13.37 11.15 4.62
N ASP A 495 13.71 9.86 4.74
CA ASP A 495 12.84 8.85 5.35
C ASP A 495 12.51 9.14 6.82
N ILE A 496 13.49 9.59 7.62
CA ILE A 496 13.28 9.94 9.03
C ILE A 496 12.39 11.17 9.17
N GLU A 497 12.59 12.20 8.36
CA GLU A 497 11.77 13.41 8.38
C GLU A 497 10.34 13.12 7.91
N SER A 498 10.16 12.20 6.95
CA SER A 498 8.84 11.70 6.53
C SER A 498 8.11 10.99 7.67
N LEU A 499 8.78 10.06 8.36
CA LEU A 499 8.26 9.39 9.55
C LEU A 499 7.95 10.37 10.69
N GLY A 500 8.80 11.39 10.87
CA GLY A 500 8.62 12.45 11.85
C GLY A 500 7.37 13.29 11.55
N ALA A 501 7.10 13.59 10.28
CA ALA A 501 5.89 14.30 9.87
C ALA A 501 4.62 13.47 10.12
N GLU A 502 4.65 12.15 9.86
CA GLU A 502 3.53 11.25 10.20
C GLU A 502 3.25 11.29 11.71
N LEU A 503 4.30 11.16 12.53
CA LEU A 503 4.17 11.17 13.99
C LEU A 503 3.62 12.50 14.53
N GLU A 504 4.04 13.62 13.95
CA GLU A 504 3.55 14.95 14.33
C GLU A 504 2.05 15.09 14.03
N MET A 505 1.59 14.63 12.85
CA MET A 505 0.16 14.65 12.51
C MET A 505 -0.67 13.77 13.46
N GLU A 506 -0.16 12.59 13.82
CA GLU A 506 -0.83 11.71 14.79
C GLU A 506 -0.99 12.35 16.17
N ARG A 507 0.01 13.11 16.62
CA ARG A 507 -0.03 13.81 17.91
C ARG A 507 -1.02 14.97 17.94
N GLN A 508 -1.34 15.57 16.80
CA GLN A 508 -2.28 16.70 16.71
C GLN A 508 -3.76 16.31 16.94
N ILE A 509 -4.09 15.02 16.91
CA ILE A 509 -5.45 14.52 17.20
C ILE A 509 -5.66 14.22 18.69
N THR A 510 -4.57 14.02 19.43
CA THR A 510 -4.59 13.69 20.87
C THR A 510 -4.70 14.97 21.68
#